data_AF-A0A4R8WQA7-F1
#
_entry.id   AF-A0A4R8WQA7-F1
#
_cell.length_a   1.000
_cell.length_b   1.000
_cell.length_c   1.000
_cell.angle_alpha   90.00
_cell.angle_beta   90.00
_cell.angle_gamma   90.00
#
_symmetry.space_group_name_H-M   'P 1'
#
loop_
_entity.id
_entity.type
_entity.pdbx_description
1 polymer ?
#
loop_
_entity_poly.entity_id
_entity_poly.type
_entity_poly.pdbx_seq_one_letter_code
_entity_poly.pdbx_strand_id
1 'polypeptide(L)'
;MPLADSALDSHSLRIVQALAEHGSITAAARALGYSQPAVSQQLKRLELRVGLALVERVGRGVRLTEAGRLLARHARTVTGALNAAAGDLAELQGLRAGLVRVAAFPSASATIVPRLLADLGRRHPGLSITYVEAEPPEAVALVRENRVDLAITFSYPGDLVDPHRDSAEGLSVTTLGRDEVLLVVPAGHRFGDAESIDLGDLAGERWIGGCPRCRGHLLELCERRGFVPDISYETDNVAAVFGMVGAGIGVAVLPTLAIDSVGARSGVLIRPTRPGEYRTLHAVTADGAIGVPALGETLRALASLTVSAR
;
A
#
# COMPACT_ATOMS: atom_id res chain seq x y z
N MET A 1 1.52 -36.05 -15.27
CA MET A 1 2.96 -36.03 -15.59
C MET A 1 3.55 -34.83 -14.86
N PRO A 2 4.62 -34.97 -14.05
CA PRO A 2 5.20 -33.82 -13.38
C PRO A 2 5.69 -32.84 -14.45
N LEU A 3 5.37 -31.55 -14.32
CA LEU A 3 5.98 -30.51 -15.15
C LEU A 3 7.48 -30.55 -14.85
N ALA A 4 8.28 -31.02 -15.82
CA ALA A 4 9.74 -31.00 -15.68
C ALA A 4 10.21 -29.53 -15.58
N ASP A 5 11.34 -29.31 -14.88
CA ASP A 5 12.03 -28.01 -14.76
C ASP A 5 12.27 -27.29 -16.12
N SER A 6 12.12 -27.99 -17.25
CA SER A 6 12.27 -27.47 -18.62
C SER A 6 11.00 -26.87 -19.25
N ALA A 7 9.85 -26.90 -18.57
CA ALA A 7 8.58 -26.43 -19.15
C ALA A 7 8.44 -24.89 -19.16
N LEU A 8 9.09 -24.19 -18.23
CA LEU A 8 8.99 -22.75 -18.04
C LEU A 8 10.33 -22.07 -18.28
N ASP A 9 10.31 -20.95 -18.99
CA ASP A 9 11.48 -20.10 -19.22
C ASP A 9 11.13 -18.62 -19.01
N SER A 10 12.14 -17.80 -18.72
CA SER A 10 11.94 -16.39 -18.36
C SER A 10 11.23 -15.59 -19.45
N HIS A 11 11.48 -15.89 -20.73
CA HIS A 11 10.85 -15.21 -21.84
C HIS A 11 9.35 -15.52 -21.93
N SER A 12 8.99 -16.80 -21.80
CA SER A 12 7.60 -17.26 -21.75
C SER A 12 6.84 -16.66 -20.57
N LEU A 13 7.48 -16.56 -19.40
CA LEU A 13 6.89 -15.91 -18.23
C LEU A 13 6.62 -14.40 -18.47
N ARG A 14 7.57 -13.67 -19.07
CA ARG A 14 7.36 -12.25 -19.44
C ARG A 14 6.19 -12.04 -20.39
N ILE A 15 5.98 -12.96 -21.34
CA ILE A 15 4.81 -12.91 -22.24
C ILE A 15 3.50 -13.04 -21.46
N VAL A 16 3.42 -14.01 -20.55
CA VAL A 16 2.20 -14.22 -19.74
C VAL A 16 1.95 -13.04 -18.81
N GLN A 17 3.00 -12.47 -18.21
CA GLN A 17 2.91 -11.24 -17.42
C GLN A 17 2.37 -10.06 -18.25
N ALA A 18 2.95 -9.80 -19.42
CA ALA A 18 2.52 -8.70 -20.29
C ALA A 18 1.07 -8.86 -20.77
N LEU A 19 0.61 -10.10 -20.97
CA LEU A 19 -0.79 -10.40 -21.27
C LEU A 19 -1.72 -10.08 -20.10
N ALA A 20 -1.28 -10.34 -18.86
CA ALA A 20 -2.02 -10.00 -17.65
C ALA A 20 -2.17 -8.47 -17.49
N GLU A 21 -1.11 -7.72 -17.78
CA GLU A 21 -1.06 -6.27 -17.62
C GLU A 21 -1.82 -5.51 -18.71
N HIS A 22 -1.79 -6.01 -19.95
CA HIS A 22 -2.30 -5.27 -21.12
C HIS A 22 -3.57 -5.86 -21.75
N GLY A 23 -4.01 -7.06 -21.34
CA GLY A 23 -5.28 -7.66 -21.75
C GLY A 23 -5.42 -8.03 -23.23
N SER A 24 -4.36 -7.88 -24.04
CA SER A 24 -4.36 -8.30 -25.45
C SER A 24 -2.97 -8.70 -25.93
N ILE A 25 -2.91 -9.67 -26.86
CA ILE A 25 -1.65 -10.12 -27.48
C ILE A 25 -0.95 -8.95 -28.18
N THR A 26 -1.70 -8.09 -28.86
CA THR A 26 -1.15 -6.93 -29.58
C THR A 26 -0.50 -5.92 -28.64
N ALA A 27 -1.16 -5.57 -27.54
CA ALA A 27 -0.61 -4.63 -26.57
C ALA A 27 0.58 -5.23 -25.81
N ALA A 28 0.51 -6.51 -25.43
CA ALA A 28 1.63 -7.24 -24.83
C ALA A 28 2.85 -7.30 -25.77
N ALA A 29 2.64 -7.59 -27.05
CA ALA A 29 3.71 -7.62 -28.04
C ALA A 29 4.38 -6.25 -28.19
N ARG A 30 3.57 -5.18 -28.25
CA ARG A 30 4.10 -3.81 -28.31
C ARG A 30 4.92 -3.46 -27.06
N ALA A 31 4.42 -3.78 -25.87
CA ALA A 31 5.12 -3.51 -24.62
C ALA A 31 6.46 -4.25 -24.51
N LEU A 32 6.54 -5.46 -25.08
CA LEU A 32 7.75 -6.28 -25.09
C LEU A 32 8.68 -6.04 -26.30
N GLY A 33 8.29 -5.18 -27.25
CA GLY A 33 9.08 -4.93 -28.47
C GLY A 33 9.05 -6.07 -29.49
N TYR A 34 8.03 -6.94 -29.48
CA TYR A 34 7.87 -8.05 -30.41
C TYR A 34 6.72 -7.83 -31.40
N SER A 35 6.70 -8.64 -32.46
CA SER A 35 5.54 -8.73 -33.36
C SER A 35 4.43 -9.58 -32.72
N GLN A 36 3.17 -9.24 -33.03
CA GLN A 36 2.01 -10.00 -32.55
C GLN A 36 2.08 -11.50 -32.91
N PRO A 37 2.50 -11.90 -34.14
CA PRO A 37 2.64 -13.33 -34.48
C PRO A 37 3.71 -14.04 -33.65
N ALA A 38 4.82 -13.38 -33.32
CA ALA A 38 5.88 -13.96 -32.50
C ALA A 38 5.38 -14.29 -31.08
N VAL A 39 4.68 -13.35 -30.44
CA VAL A 39 4.08 -13.56 -29.11
C VAL A 39 3.03 -14.66 -29.17
N SER A 40 2.17 -14.68 -30.20
CA SER A 40 1.16 -15.71 -30.36
C SER A 40 1.76 -17.11 -30.54
N GLN A 41 2.87 -17.24 -31.27
CA GLN A 41 3.55 -18.51 -31.48
C GLN A 41 4.21 -19.02 -30.19
N GLN A 42 4.86 -18.13 -29.43
CA GLN A 42 5.48 -18.49 -28.16
C GLN A 42 4.44 -18.91 -27.12
N LEU A 43 3.32 -18.18 -27.03
CA LEU A 43 2.22 -18.54 -26.15
C LEU A 43 1.67 -19.94 -26.47
N LYS A 44 1.45 -20.23 -27.76
CA LYS A 44 0.98 -21.57 -28.18
C LYS A 44 1.97 -22.68 -27.83
N ARG A 45 3.28 -22.43 -27.97
CA ARG A 45 4.32 -23.40 -27.57
C ARG A 45 4.34 -23.62 -26.06
N LEU A 46 4.14 -22.55 -25.28
CA LEU A 46 4.04 -22.63 -23.83
C LEU A 46 2.81 -23.46 -23.41
N GLU A 47 1.64 -23.20 -23.99
CA GLU A 47 0.42 -23.98 -23.74
C GLU A 47 0.60 -25.46 -24.04
N LEU A 48 1.31 -25.80 -25.14
CA LEU A 48 1.64 -27.18 -25.48
C LEU A 48 2.58 -27.84 -24.47
N ARG A 49 3.60 -27.12 -23.98
CA ARG A 49 4.55 -27.64 -22.97
C ARG A 49 3.88 -27.85 -21.62
N VAL A 50 3.03 -26.91 -21.20
CA VAL A 50 2.34 -26.94 -19.89
C VAL A 50 1.11 -27.87 -19.93
N GLY A 51 0.56 -28.13 -21.12
CA GLY A 51 -0.63 -28.95 -21.31
C GLY A 51 -1.93 -28.26 -20.88
N LEU A 52 -1.89 -26.94 -20.64
CA LEU A 52 -3.04 -26.13 -20.23
C LEU A 52 -3.16 -24.91 -21.14
N ALA A 53 -4.38 -24.57 -21.53
CA ALA A 53 -4.66 -23.29 -22.16
C ALA A 53 -4.44 -22.16 -21.14
N LEU A 54 -3.64 -21.17 -21.50
CA LEU A 54 -3.31 -20.01 -20.65
C LEU A 54 -4.17 -18.81 -21.04
N VAL A 55 -4.63 -18.77 -22.29
CA VAL A 55 -5.60 -17.78 -22.78
C VAL A 55 -6.81 -18.44 -23.40
N GLU A 56 -7.93 -17.73 -23.34
CA GLU A 56 -9.13 -18.02 -24.08
C GLU A 56 -9.52 -16.81 -24.94
N ARG A 57 -10.19 -17.06 -26.06
CA ARG A 57 -10.66 -15.98 -26.94
C ARG A 57 -11.94 -15.37 -26.38
N VAL A 58 -11.96 -14.04 -26.30
CA VAL A 58 -13.15 -13.28 -25.93
C VAL A 58 -13.35 -12.18 -26.97
N GLY A 59 -14.34 -12.35 -27.85
CA GLY A 59 -14.57 -11.46 -28.99
C GLY A 59 -13.34 -11.37 -29.90
N ARG A 60 -12.81 -10.14 -30.08
CA ARG A 60 -11.57 -9.88 -30.85
C ARG A 60 -10.29 -9.94 -30.00
N GLY A 61 -10.41 -10.16 -28.69
CA GLY A 61 -9.30 -10.15 -27.73
C GLY A 61 -9.03 -11.52 -27.12
N VAL A 62 -8.23 -11.52 -26.05
CA VAL A 62 -7.95 -12.71 -25.24
C VAL A 62 -8.15 -12.37 -23.77
N ARG A 63 -8.51 -13.38 -22.99
CA ARG A 63 -8.56 -13.32 -21.52
C ARG A 63 -7.70 -14.44 -20.96
N LEU A 64 -7.01 -14.19 -19.86
CA LEU A 64 -6.30 -15.25 -19.15
C LEU A 64 -7.31 -16.29 -18.62
N THR A 65 -6.98 -17.58 -18.79
CA THR A 65 -7.67 -18.67 -18.09
C THR A 65 -7.28 -18.66 -16.61
N GLU A 66 -7.82 -19.60 -15.81
CA GLU A 66 -7.34 -19.78 -14.44
C GLU A 66 -5.86 -20.17 -14.39
N ALA A 67 -5.43 -21.09 -15.25
CA ALA A 67 -4.02 -21.46 -15.40
C ALA A 67 -3.17 -20.26 -15.85
N GLY A 68 -3.66 -19.44 -16.77
CA GLY A 68 -3.00 -18.20 -17.19
C GLY A 68 -2.84 -17.20 -16.05
N ARG A 69 -3.87 -17.00 -15.22
CA ARG A 69 -3.81 -16.13 -14.03
C ARG A 69 -2.85 -16.65 -12.98
N LEU A 70 -2.85 -17.96 -12.73
CA LEU A 70 -1.90 -18.61 -11.81
C LEU A 70 -0.46 -18.40 -12.30
N LEU A 71 -0.20 -18.69 -13.58
CA LEU A 71 1.13 -18.53 -14.16
C LEU A 71 1.56 -17.07 -14.20
N ALA A 72 0.66 -16.12 -14.46
CA ALA A 72 0.95 -14.68 -14.40
C ALA A 72 1.39 -14.23 -13.01
N ARG A 73 0.82 -14.77 -11.93
CA ARG A 73 1.28 -14.48 -10.56
C ARG A 73 2.73 -14.94 -10.37
N HIS A 74 3.06 -16.17 -10.73
CA HIS A 74 4.43 -16.69 -10.62
C HIS A 74 5.42 -15.98 -11.56
N ALA A 75 4.98 -15.65 -12.78
CA ALA A 75 5.77 -14.92 -13.76
C ALA A 75 6.24 -13.55 -13.24
N ARG A 76 5.37 -12.85 -12.50
CA ARG A 76 5.72 -11.57 -11.86
C ARG A 76 6.82 -11.73 -10.82
N THR A 77 6.76 -12.76 -9.98
CA THR A 77 7.80 -13.05 -8.98
C THR A 77 9.15 -13.37 -9.65
N VAL A 78 9.16 -14.29 -10.62
CA VAL A 78 10.40 -14.69 -11.32
C VAL A 78 11.00 -13.54 -12.10
N THR A 79 10.19 -12.77 -12.84
CA THR A 79 10.66 -11.60 -13.59
C THR A 79 11.18 -10.52 -12.65
N GLY A 80 10.55 -10.35 -11.48
CA GLY A 80 11.05 -9.51 -10.39
C GLY A 80 12.44 -9.88 -9.95
N ALA A 81 12.66 -11.15 -9.59
CA ALA A 81 13.95 -11.65 -9.17
C ALA A 81 15.04 -11.47 -10.25
N LEU A 82 14.69 -11.69 -11.52
CA LEU A 82 15.61 -11.45 -12.64
C LEU A 82 15.96 -9.98 -12.81
N ASN A 83 14.97 -9.07 -12.65
CA ASN A 83 15.19 -7.63 -12.72
C ASN A 83 16.03 -7.13 -11.55
N ALA A 84 15.79 -7.66 -10.34
CA ALA A 84 16.60 -7.36 -9.15
C ALA A 84 18.05 -7.79 -9.38
N ALA A 85 18.28 -9.04 -9.82
CA ALA A 85 19.62 -9.52 -10.13
C ALA A 85 20.31 -8.70 -11.23
N ALA A 86 19.58 -8.27 -12.27
CA ALA A 86 20.11 -7.38 -13.29
C ALA A 86 20.47 -6.00 -12.72
N GLY A 87 19.67 -5.48 -11.79
CA GLY A 87 19.94 -4.24 -11.05
C GLY A 87 21.21 -4.34 -10.19
N ASP A 88 21.35 -5.42 -9.42
CA ASP A 88 22.53 -5.68 -8.59
C ASP A 88 23.81 -5.77 -9.44
N LEU A 89 23.73 -6.43 -10.60
CA LEU A 89 24.83 -6.51 -11.55
C LEU A 89 25.16 -5.16 -12.19
N ALA A 90 24.16 -4.35 -12.51
CA ALA A 90 24.35 -3.00 -13.03
C ALA A 90 25.04 -2.10 -11.98
N GLU A 91 24.68 -2.25 -10.71
CA GLU A 91 25.27 -1.51 -9.59
C GLU A 91 26.75 -1.87 -9.38
N LEU A 92 27.11 -3.17 -9.49
CA LEU A 92 28.51 -3.60 -9.50
C LEU A 92 29.33 -2.99 -10.64
N GLN A 93 28.67 -2.63 -11.74
CA GLN A 93 29.29 -1.91 -12.87
C GLN A 93 29.33 -0.39 -12.67
N GLY A 94 28.97 0.12 -11.49
CA GLY A 94 28.94 1.55 -11.19
C GLY A 94 27.73 2.29 -11.76
N LEU A 95 26.74 1.58 -12.32
CA LEU A 95 25.46 2.17 -12.67
C LEU A 95 24.69 2.37 -11.37
N ARG A 96 24.74 3.57 -10.82
CA ARG A 96 24.04 4.01 -9.60
C ARG A 96 22.51 3.99 -9.71
N ALA A 97 21.94 3.18 -10.59
CA ALA A 97 20.56 3.24 -11.03
C ALA A 97 19.75 2.03 -10.51
N GLY A 98 19.01 2.25 -9.44
CA GLY A 98 17.94 1.35 -8.98
C GLY A 98 16.59 2.01 -9.22
N LEU A 99 15.57 1.22 -9.52
CA LEU A 99 14.17 1.66 -9.47
C LEU A 99 13.52 1.04 -8.23
N VAL A 100 12.93 1.86 -7.37
CA VAL A 100 12.11 1.40 -6.25
C VAL A 100 10.68 1.89 -6.45
N ARG A 101 9.73 0.96 -6.46
CA ARG A 101 8.30 1.22 -6.59
C ARG A 101 7.69 1.18 -5.20
N VAL A 102 7.04 2.27 -4.79
CA VAL A 102 6.50 2.45 -3.44
C VAL A 102 4.98 2.59 -3.48
N ALA A 103 4.28 1.91 -2.59
CA ALA A 103 2.89 2.19 -2.25
C ALA A 103 2.80 2.82 -0.86
N ALA A 104 1.89 3.77 -0.65
CA ALA A 104 1.60 4.28 0.69
C ALA A 104 0.14 4.74 0.83
N PHE A 105 -0.38 4.72 2.05
CA PHE A 105 -1.72 5.22 2.39
C PHE A 105 -1.76 6.77 2.34
N PRO A 106 -2.93 7.41 2.20
CA PRO A 106 -3.05 8.85 1.93
C PRO A 106 -2.32 9.76 2.92
N SER A 107 -2.46 9.51 4.23
CA SER A 107 -1.76 10.34 5.23
C SER A 107 -0.23 10.18 5.19
N ALA A 108 0.31 8.98 4.94
CA ALA A 108 1.75 8.80 4.69
C ALA A 108 2.18 9.43 3.36
N SER A 109 1.30 9.44 2.37
CA SER A 109 1.55 10.01 1.04
C SER A 109 1.72 11.52 1.08
N ALA A 110 1.02 12.20 1.98
CA ALA A 110 1.16 13.63 2.20
C ALA A 110 2.31 14.00 3.16
N THR A 111 2.77 13.08 4.02
CA THR A 111 3.71 13.39 5.11
C THR A 111 5.06 12.68 4.98
N ILE A 112 5.07 11.34 4.94
CA ILE A 112 6.26 10.50 4.93
C ILE A 112 6.88 10.45 3.53
N VAL A 113 6.08 10.17 2.49
CA VAL A 113 6.56 9.95 1.12
C VAL A 113 7.34 11.17 0.59
N PRO A 114 6.86 12.43 0.70
CA PRO A 114 7.61 13.57 0.17
C PRO A 114 8.97 13.74 0.86
N ARG A 115 9.05 13.49 2.17
CA ARG A 115 10.29 13.54 2.95
C ARG A 115 11.25 12.42 2.53
N LEU A 116 10.72 11.21 2.32
CA LEU A 116 11.47 10.06 1.84
C LEU A 116 12.08 10.33 0.45
N LEU A 117 11.27 10.82 -0.49
CA LEU A 117 11.70 11.15 -1.84
C LEU A 117 12.79 12.24 -1.85
N ALA A 118 12.61 13.30 -1.06
CA ALA A 118 13.59 14.38 -0.95
C ALA A 118 14.92 13.91 -0.36
N ASP A 119 14.87 13.10 0.70
CA ASP A 119 16.08 12.59 1.35
C ASP A 119 16.84 11.60 0.47
N LEU A 120 16.13 10.69 -0.21
CA LEU A 120 16.72 9.74 -1.14
C LEU A 120 17.28 10.43 -2.40
N GLY A 121 16.58 11.41 -2.96
CA GLY A 121 17.07 12.18 -4.11
C GLY A 121 18.37 12.92 -3.81
N ARG A 122 18.55 13.38 -2.57
CA ARG A 122 19.79 14.03 -2.11
C ARG A 122 20.93 13.04 -1.87
N ARG A 123 20.66 11.92 -1.20
CA ARG A 123 21.69 10.93 -0.81
C ARG A 123 22.06 9.96 -1.94
N HIS A 124 21.12 9.67 -2.84
CA HIS A 124 21.27 8.70 -3.92
C HIS A 124 20.72 9.27 -5.25
N PRO A 125 21.41 10.22 -5.91
CA PRO A 125 20.91 10.87 -7.12
C PRO A 125 20.63 9.94 -8.32
N GLY A 126 21.17 8.71 -8.31
CA GLY A 126 20.89 7.71 -9.33
C GLY A 126 19.68 6.81 -9.02
N LEU A 127 19.15 6.86 -7.80
CA LEU A 127 17.97 6.10 -7.39
C LEU A 127 16.71 6.75 -7.99
N SER A 128 15.98 5.99 -8.79
CA SER A 128 14.66 6.36 -9.28
C SER A 128 13.60 5.76 -8.37
N ILE A 129 12.61 6.57 -7.99
CA ILE A 129 11.47 6.10 -7.18
C ILE A 129 10.18 6.40 -7.92
N THR A 130 9.31 5.40 -8.01
CA THR A 130 7.93 5.59 -8.47
C THR A 130 6.99 5.32 -7.31
N TYR A 131 5.84 5.97 -7.34
CA TYR A 131 4.91 5.97 -6.22
C TYR A 131 3.47 5.79 -6.70
N VAL A 132 2.68 5.05 -5.91
CA VAL A 132 1.23 4.88 -6.06
C VAL A 132 0.58 5.02 -4.69
N GLU A 133 -0.60 5.64 -4.64
CA GLU A 133 -1.40 5.66 -3.42
C GLU A 133 -2.20 4.35 -3.28
N ALA A 134 -2.08 3.68 -2.13
CA ALA A 134 -2.87 2.50 -1.79
C ALA A 134 -2.89 2.26 -0.26
N GLU A 135 -4.04 1.83 0.26
CA GLU A 135 -4.17 1.40 1.66
C GLU A 135 -4.12 -0.14 1.78
N PRO A 136 -3.86 -0.70 2.97
CA PRO A 136 -4.15 -2.11 3.22
C PRO A 136 -5.64 -2.44 3.00
N PRO A 137 -5.99 -3.62 2.45
CA PRO A 137 -5.10 -4.70 2.04
C PRO A 137 -4.49 -4.54 0.63
N GLU A 138 -4.95 -3.58 -0.19
CA GLU A 138 -4.49 -3.42 -1.58
C GLU A 138 -2.98 -3.14 -1.69
N ALA A 139 -2.43 -2.31 -0.80
CA ALA A 139 -0.99 -2.01 -0.79
C ALA A 139 -0.14 -3.27 -0.59
N VAL A 140 -0.59 -4.19 0.27
CA VAL A 140 0.06 -5.49 0.52
C VAL A 140 -0.08 -6.40 -0.71
N ALA A 141 -1.25 -6.40 -1.34
CA ALA A 141 -1.46 -7.13 -2.59
C ALA A 141 -0.51 -6.64 -3.69
N LEU A 142 -0.25 -5.33 -3.81
CA LEU A 142 0.71 -4.80 -4.78
C LEU A 142 2.13 -5.33 -4.57
N VAL A 143 2.57 -5.51 -3.31
CA VAL A 143 3.88 -6.12 -3.00
C VAL A 143 3.90 -7.60 -3.40
N ARG A 144 2.88 -8.35 -2.97
CA ARG A 144 2.73 -9.78 -3.30
C ARG A 144 2.72 -10.04 -4.80
N GLU A 145 2.08 -9.15 -5.53
CA GLU A 145 2.00 -9.18 -6.98
C GLU A 145 3.24 -8.61 -7.68
N ASN A 146 4.25 -8.19 -6.92
CA ASN A 146 5.46 -7.55 -7.42
C ASN A 146 5.16 -6.34 -8.33
N ARG A 147 4.08 -5.61 -8.04
CA ARG A 147 3.72 -4.33 -8.68
C ARG A 147 4.40 -3.16 -7.99
N VAL A 148 4.66 -3.29 -6.69
CA VAL A 148 5.53 -2.39 -5.92
C VAL A 148 6.56 -3.21 -5.15
N ASP A 149 7.68 -2.60 -4.81
CA ASP A 149 8.79 -3.23 -4.07
C ASP A 149 8.64 -3.02 -2.56
N LEU A 150 7.97 -1.93 -2.16
CA LEU A 150 7.74 -1.52 -0.79
C LEU A 150 6.32 -0.96 -0.64
N ALA A 151 5.59 -1.39 0.38
CA ALA A 151 4.36 -0.73 0.83
C ALA A 151 4.54 -0.17 2.24
N ILE A 152 4.17 1.11 2.42
CA ILE A 152 4.01 1.74 3.73
C ILE A 152 2.55 1.54 4.14
N THR A 153 2.35 0.81 5.23
CA THR A 153 1.04 0.34 5.69
C THR A 153 0.84 0.66 7.16
N PHE A 154 -0.34 0.36 7.69
CA PHE A 154 -0.63 0.49 9.11
C PHE A 154 -1.55 -0.63 9.59
N SER A 155 -1.55 -0.87 10.90
CA SER A 155 -2.50 -1.75 11.57
C SER A 155 -2.95 -1.12 12.90
N TYR A 156 -4.20 -1.36 13.28
CA TYR A 156 -4.70 -0.98 14.61
C TYR A 156 -4.56 -2.13 15.61
N PRO A 157 -4.33 -1.86 16.91
CA PRO A 157 -4.44 -2.88 17.94
C PRO A 157 -5.85 -3.48 17.95
N GLY A 158 -5.96 -4.81 17.84
CA GLY A 158 -7.24 -5.51 17.87
C GLY A 158 -7.89 -5.76 16.51
N ASP A 159 -7.30 -5.26 15.42
CA ASP A 159 -7.87 -5.33 14.08
C ASP A 159 -8.20 -6.77 13.63
N LEU A 160 -9.47 -6.99 13.31
CA LEU A 160 -10.07 -8.28 12.96
C LEU A 160 -10.19 -8.50 11.44
N VAL A 161 -10.03 -7.45 10.62
CA VAL A 161 -10.26 -7.50 9.15
C VAL A 161 -8.93 -7.74 8.38
N ASP A 162 -7.95 -8.29 9.08
CA ASP A 162 -6.61 -8.66 8.63
C ASP A 162 -5.75 -7.52 8.03
N PRO A 163 -5.00 -6.78 8.86
CA PRO A 163 -4.08 -5.77 8.38
C PRO A 163 -2.63 -6.24 8.13
N HIS A 164 -2.20 -7.50 8.37
CA HIS A 164 -0.88 -8.12 8.00
C HIS A 164 -0.73 -9.62 8.43
N ARG A 165 -1.81 -10.32 8.77
CA ARG A 165 -1.89 -11.76 9.09
C ARG A 165 -1.76 -12.60 7.82
N ASP A 166 -2.86 -13.10 7.25
CA ASP A 166 -2.84 -13.95 6.05
C ASP A 166 -2.36 -13.14 4.83
N SER A 167 -2.77 -11.87 4.77
CA SER A 167 -2.40 -10.95 3.69
C SER A 167 -0.89 -10.74 3.53
N ALA A 168 -0.08 -10.91 4.60
CA ALA A 168 1.38 -10.77 4.56
C ALA A 168 2.14 -12.10 4.64
N GLU A 169 1.47 -13.25 4.55
CA GLU A 169 2.14 -14.56 4.55
C GLU A 169 3.16 -14.67 3.39
N GLY A 170 4.42 -15.00 3.69
CA GLY A 170 5.51 -15.03 2.70
C GLY A 170 5.99 -13.64 2.23
N LEU A 171 5.65 -12.59 2.98
CA LEU A 171 6.21 -11.24 2.85
C LEU A 171 6.95 -10.88 4.14
N SER A 172 7.89 -9.95 4.02
CA SER A 172 8.61 -9.39 5.14
C SER A 172 7.90 -8.13 5.64
N VAL A 173 7.60 -8.08 6.94
CA VAL A 173 6.94 -6.94 7.60
C VAL A 173 7.88 -6.34 8.64
N THR A 174 8.17 -5.05 8.51
CA THR A 174 9.04 -4.30 9.43
C THR A 174 8.27 -3.18 10.11
N THR A 175 8.23 -3.16 11.44
CA THR A 175 7.61 -2.08 12.21
C THR A 175 8.44 -0.79 12.09
N LEU A 176 7.79 0.30 11.68
CA LEU A 176 8.40 1.62 11.51
C LEU A 176 8.19 2.54 12.70
N GLY A 177 7.06 2.39 13.40
CA GLY A 177 6.69 3.29 14.48
C GLY A 177 5.22 3.23 14.87
N ARG A 178 4.80 4.18 15.69
CA ARG A 178 3.40 4.40 16.07
C ARG A 178 2.97 5.77 15.56
N ASP A 179 1.71 5.87 15.17
CA ASP A 179 1.03 7.11 14.79
C ASP A 179 -0.19 7.24 15.71
N GLU A 180 -0.17 8.27 16.56
CA GLU A 180 -1.21 8.48 17.57
C GLU A 180 -2.54 8.83 16.91
N VAL A 181 -3.64 8.41 17.54
CA VAL A 181 -5.00 8.74 17.13
C VAL A 181 -5.55 9.76 18.11
N LEU A 182 -5.91 10.93 17.59
CA LEU A 182 -6.35 12.07 18.36
C LEU A 182 -7.82 12.38 18.07
N LEU A 183 -8.52 12.92 19.06
CA LEU A 183 -9.85 13.49 18.91
C LEU A 183 -9.77 14.89 18.33
N VAL A 184 -10.65 15.17 17.38
CA VAL A 184 -10.86 16.49 16.79
C VAL A 184 -12.28 16.92 17.12
N VAL A 185 -12.41 17.97 17.92
CA VAL A 185 -13.68 18.50 18.42
C VAL A 185 -13.81 19.99 18.10
N PRO A 186 -15.02 20.57 18.10
CA PRO A 186 -15.20 22.01 17.92
C PRO A 186 -14.46 22.83 18.98
N ALA A 187 -14.00 24.04 18.64
CA ALA A 187 -13.25 24.86 19.60
C ALA A 187 -14.03 25.26 20.86
N GLY A 188 -15.36 25.39 20.76
CA GLY A 188 -16.24 25.64 21.89
C GLY A 188 -16.77 24.37 22.57
N HIS A 189 -16.19 23.20 22.31
CA HIS A 189 -16.67 21.95 22.87
C HIS A 189 -16.52 21.91 24.39
N ARG A 190 -17.41 21.20 25.09
CA ARG A 190 -17.44 21.10 26.56
C ARG A 190 -16.16 20.55 27.21
N PHE A 191 -15.26 19.97 26.40
CA PHE A 191 -13.96 19.45 26.83
C PHE A 191 -12.79 20.35 26.41
N GLY A 192 -13.05 21.64 26.13
CA GLY A 192 -12.04 22.55 25.59
C GLY A 192 -10.77 22.65 26.45
N ASP A 193 -10.94 22.63 27.77
CA ASP A 193 -9.84 22.73 28.74
C ASP A 193 -9.30 21.36 29.19
N ALA A 194 -9.86 20.25 28.70
CA ALA A 194 -9.38 18.92 29.08
C ALA A 194 -8.05 18.61 28.38
N GLU A 195 -7.10 18.02 29.13
CA GLU A 195 -5.81 17.56 28.57
C GLU A 195 -5.98 16.30 27.72
N SER A 196 -6.97 15.47 28.02
CA SER A 196 -7.36 14.28 27.25
C SER A 196 -8.85 14.01 27.41
N ILE A 197 -9.46 13.29 26.46
CA ILE A 197 -10.90 13.02 26.44
C ILE A 197 -11.16 11.52 26.45
N ASP A 198 -12.04 11.05 27.32
CA ASP A 198 -12.53 9.67 27.26
C ASP A 198 -13.51 9.52 26.09
N LEU A 199 -13.27 8.53 25.23
CA LEU A 199 -14.16 8.26 24.11
C LEU A 199 -15.59 7.92 24.56
N GLY A 200 -15.74 7.30 25.74
CA GLY A 200 -17.06 6.99 26.31
C GLY A 200 -17.88 8.25 26.61
N ASP A 201 -17.23 9.35 26.95
CA ASP A 201 -17.90 10.63 27.22
C ASP A 201 -18.46 11.29 25.94
N LEU A 202 -18.17 10.73 24.75
CA LEU A 202 -18.66 11.21 23.46
C LEU A 202 -19.75 10.31 22.86
N ALA A 203 -20.31 9.38 23.64
CA ALA A 203 -21.34 8.44 23.16
C ALA A 203 -22.61 9.12 22.62
N GLY A 204 -22.91 10.33 23.09
CA GLY A 204 -24.05 11.14 22.63
C GLY A 204 -23.75 12.13 21.51
N GLU A 205 -22.49 12.20 21.04
CA GLU A 205 -22.09 13.13 19.98
C GLU A 205 -22.37 12.57 18.58
N ARG A 206 -22.51 13.46 17.60
CA ARG A 206 -22.50 13.10 16.18
C ARG A 206 -21.07 12.90 15.70
N TRP A 207 -20.84 11.81 14.98
CA TRP A 207 -19.54 11.43 14.47
C TRP A 207 -19.41 11.71 12.99
N ILE A 208 -18.25 12.27 12.62
CA ILE A 208 -17.75 12.32 11.25
C ILE A 208 -16.80 11.13 11.10
N GLY A 209 -17.26 10.09 10.42
CA GLY A 209 -16.50 8.87 10.19
C GLY A 209 -15.74 8.89 8.86
N GLY A 210 -14.79 7.99 8.71
CA GLY A 210 -14.26 7.62 7.39
C GLY A 210 -15.32 6.92 6.53
N CYS A 211 -15.01 6.70 5.26
CA CYS A 211 -15.85 5.88 4.39
C CYS A 211 -16.01 4.45 4.99
N PRO A 212 -16.93 3.60 4.48
CA PRO A 212 -17.19 2.27 5.02
C PRO A 212 -15.95 1.38 5.15
N ARG A 213 -14.91 1.64 4.35
CA ARG A 213 -13.64 0.92 4.39
C ARG A 213 -12.68 1.42 5.48
N CYS A 214 -12.76 2.70 5.84
CA CYS A 214 -11.82 3.33 6.77
C CYS A 214 -12.38 3.44 8.22
N ARG A 215 -13.71 3.36 8.39
CA ARG A 215 -14.36 3.56 9.71
C ARG A 215 -14.25 2.38 10.68
N GLY A 216 -13.66 1.24 10.27
CA GLY A 216 -13.54 0.05 11.09
C GLY A 216 -12.91 0.32 12.46
N HIS A 217 -11.84 1.13 12.48
CA HIS A 217 -11.20 1.51 13.74
C HIS A 217 -12.11 2.34 14.64
N LEU A 218 -12.83 3.34 14.11
CA LEU A 218 -13.79 4.14 14.90
C LEU A 218 -14.86 3.24 15.54
N LEU A 219 -15.42 2.30 14.77
CA LEU A 219 -16.41 1.36 15.28
C LEU A 219 -15.84 0.51 16.42
N GLU A 220 -14.65 -0.05 16.24
CA GLU A 220 -13.97 -0.85 17.27
C GLU A 220 -13.67 -0.02 18.53
N LEU A 221 -13.17 1.22 18.36
CA LEU A 221 -12.93 2.14 19.48
C LEU A 221 -14.20 2.32 20.32
N CYS A 222 -15.32 2.62 19.68
CA CYS A 222 -16.59 2.88 20.36
C CYS A 222 -17.16 1.61 21.00
N GLU A 223 -17.09 0.48 20.30
CA GLU A 223 -17.53 -0.82 20.80
C GLU A 223 -16.79 -1.21 22.09
N ARG A 224 -15.46 -1.02 22.13
CA ARG A 224 -14.65 -1.25 23.35
C ARG A 224 -15.03 -0.33 24.52
N ARG A 225 -15.75 0.77 24.26
CA ARG A 225 -16.31 1.68 25.30
C ARG A 225 -17.81 1.45 25.52
N GLY A 226 -18.39 0.43 24.90
CA GLY A 226 -19.77 0.02 25.13
C GLY A 226 -20.83 0.89 24.44
N PHE A 227 -20.48 1.62 23.36
CA PHE A 227 -21.45 2.39 22.59
C PHE A 227 -21.27 2.23 21.07
N VAL A 228 -22.35 2.50 20.34
CA VAL A 228 -22.35 2.57 18.87
C VAL A 228 -22.37 4.04 18.48
N PRO A 229 -21.42 4.54 17.67
CA PRO A 229 -21.36 5.95 17.32
C PRO A 229 -22.48 6.32 16.34
N ASP A 230 -23.11 7.48 16.53
CA ASP A 230 -24.00 8.09 15.53
C ASP A 230 -23.14 8.70 14.41
N ILE A 231 -22.79 7.88 13.41
CA ILE A 231 -22.07 8.34 12.21
C ILE A 231 -23.06 9.04 11.28
N SER A 232 -23.26 10.33 11.52
CA SER A 232 -24.14 11.19 10.72
C SER A 232 -23.50 11.64 9.40
N TYR A 233 -22.16 11.62 9.30
CA TYR A 233 -21.41 12.10 8.14
C TYR A 233 -20.21 11.21 7.84
N GLU A 234 -19.89 11.04 6.56
CA GLU A 234 -18.80 10.17 6.10
C GLU A 234 -17.91 10.89 5.09
N THR A 235 -16.60 10.93 5.35
CA THR A 235 -15.60 11.42 4.39
C THR A 235 -14.20 10.89 4.73
N ASP A 236 -13.41 10.61 3.71
CA ASP A 236 -11.96 10.33 3.81
C ASP A 236 -11.10 11.59 3.60
N ASN A 237 -11.71 12.72 3.21
CA ASN A 237 -11.02 13.98 3.03
C ASN A 237 -10.82 14.67 4.39
N VAL A 238 -9.60 14.60 4.90
CA VAL A 238 -9.23 15.19 6.19
C VAL A 238 -9.55 16.69 6.26
N ALA A 239 -9.36 17.45 5.17
CA ALA A 239 -9.70 18.88 5.15
C ALA A 239 -11.20 19.12 5.31
N ALA A 240 -12.04 18.23 4.76
CA ALA A 240 -13.49 18.27 4.95
C ALA A 240 -13.87 17.90 6.39
N VAL A 241 -13.21 16.91 7.01
CA VAL A 241 -13.40 16.60 8.44
C VAL A 241 -13.16 17.84 9.29
N PHE A 242 -12.01 18.51 9.12
CA PHE A 242 -11.71 19.74 9.86
C PHE A 242 -12.73 20.86 9.60
N GLY A 243 -13.18 21.03 8.36
CA GLY A 243 -14.22 22.00 8.03
C GLY A 243 -15.55 21.71 8.73
N MET A 244 -15.97 20.45 8.77
CA MET A 244 -17.21 20.04 9.43
C MET A 244 -17.12 20.15 10.97
N VAL A 245 -16.00 19.70 11.57
CA VAL A 245 -15.79 19.85 13.01
C VAL A 245 -15.73 21.34 13.40
N GLY A 246 -15.02 22.16 12.62
CA GLY A 246 -14.93 23.60 12.86
C GLY A 246 -16.27 24.33 12.74
N ALA A 247 -17.20 23.79 11.94
CA ALA A 247 -18.58 24.27 11.83
C ALA A 247 -19.51 23.74 12.95
N GLY A 248 -19.01 22.93 13.88
CA GLY A 248 -19.81 22.37 14.98
C GLY A 248 -20.75 21.24 14.57
N ILE A 249 -20.49 20.59 13.43
CA ILE A 249 -21.37 19.55 12.86
C ILE A 249 -21.24 18.21 13.61
N GLY A 250 -20.06 17.94 14.16
CA GLY A 250 -19.76 16.71 14.90
C GLY A 250 -18.30 16.64 15.35
N VAL A 251 -17.90 15.46 15.82
CA VAL A 251 -16.55 15.13 16.28
C VAL A 251 -15.93 14.03 15.41
N ALA A 252 -14.60 13.91 15.44
CA ALA A 252 -13.89 12.87 14.69
C ALA A 252 -12.67 12.35 15.47
N VAL A 253 -12.19 11.16 15.10
CA VAL A 253 -10.85 10.68 15.44
C VAL A 253 -9.99 10.68 14.18
N LEU A 254 -8.77 11.19 14.29
CA LEU A 254 -7.80 11.25 13.19
C LEU A 254 -6.39 10.89 13.67
N PRO A 255 -5.63 10.11 12.91
CA PRO A 255 -4.21 9.91 13.19
C PRO A 255 -3.40 11.21 13.04
N THR A 256 -2.30 11.36 13.77
CA THR A 256 -1.41 12.53 13.69
C THR A 256 -0.92 12.79 12.26
N LEU A 257 -0.53 11.76 11.52
CA LEU A 257 -0.15 11.93 10.11
C LEU A 257 -1.28 12.49 9.23
N ALA A 258 -2.54 12.20 9.54
CA ALA A 258 -3.68 12.77 8.82
C ALA A 258 -3.86 14.24 9.17
N ILE A 259 -3.74 14.60 10.45
CA ILE A 259 -3.79 15.98 10.93
C ILE A 259 -2.69 16.83 10.28
N ASP A 260 -1.45 16.33 10.28
CA ASP A 260 -0.29 17.01 9.71
C ASP A 260 -0.43 17.24 8.20
N SER A 261 -1.16 16.37 7.49
CA SER A 261 -1.35 16.47 6.03
C SER A 261 -2.08 17.74 5.58
N VAL A 262 -2.83 18.39 6.47
CA VAL A 262 -3.67 19.55 6.14
C VAL A 262 -3.27 20.84 6.89
N GLY A 263 -2.23 20.77 7.72
CA GLY A 263 -1.72 21.88 8.52
C GLY A 263 -2.69 22.39 9.60
N ALA A 264 -2.32 23.49 10.25
CA ALA A 264 -3.14 24.10 11.31
C ALA A 264 -4.51 24.58 10.80
N ARG A 265 -5.57 24.31 11.56
CA ARG A 265 -6.95 24.70 11.25
C ARG A 265 -7.57 25.46 12.42
N SER A 266 -8.34 26.51 12.11
CA SER A 266 -9.08 27.28 13.10
C SER A 266 -10.42 26.60 13.44
N GLY A 267 -11.00 26.94 14.59
CA GLY A 267 -12.33 26.49 14.99
C GLY A 267 -12.40 25.06 15.54
N VAL A 268 -11.25 24.39 15.70
CA VAL A 268 -11.18 23.03 16.26
C VAL A 268 -10.19 22.96 17.42
N LEU A 269 -10.35 21.94 18.25
CA LEU A 269 -9.39 21.50 19.25
C LEU A 269 -9.02 20.05 18.97
N ILE A 270 -7.72 19.77 19.08
CA ILE A 270 -7.15 18.44 18.94
C ILE A 270 -6.72 17.97 20.33
N ARG A 271 -7.17 16.80 20.76
CA ARG A 271 -6.88 16.24 22.09
C ARG A 271 -6.57 14.74 22.02
N PRO A 272 -5.63 14.25 22.83
CA PRO A 272 -5.45 12.81 23.04
C PRO A 272 -6.72 12.14 23.56
N THR A 273 -6.94 10.89 23.16
CA THR A 273 -7.94 10.02 23.78
C THR A 273 -7.42 9.49 25.12
N ARG A 274 -8.32 9.12 26.03
CA ARG A 274 -8.00 8.35 27.24
C ARG A 274 -8.78 7.03 27.23
N PRO A 275 -8.11 5.86 27.27
CA PRO A 275 -6.67 5.67 27.08
C PRO A 275 -6.21 6.14 25.68
N GLY A 276 -4.92 6.40 25.53
CA GLY A 276 -4.33 6.81 24.26
C GLY A 276 -4.45 5.72 23.21
N GLU A 277 -4.90 6.09 22.02
CA GLU A 277 -5.07 5.21 20.88
C GLU A 277 -3.98 5.49 19.83
N TYR A 278 -3.59 4.46 19.09
CA TYR A 278 -2.58 4.58 18.03
C TYR A 278 -2.78 3.50 16.97
N ARG A 279 -2.25 3.76 15.78
CA ARG A 279 -1.93 2.71 14.80
C ARG A 279 -0.44 2.45 14.76
N THR A 280 -0.06 1.24 14.39
CA THR A 280 1.34 0.87 14.15
C THR A 280 1.61 1.00 12.66
N LEU A 281 2.69 1.69 12.30
CA LEU A 281 3.14 1.85 10.92
C LEU A 281 4.11 0.72 10.55
N HIS A 282 3.98 0.21 9.33
CA HIS A 282 4.80 -0.90 8.84
C HIS A 282 5.35 -0.63 7.44
N ALA A 283 6.48 -1.25 7.14
CA ALA A 283 7.00 -1.45 5.80
C ALA A 283 6.83 -2.92 5.42
N VAL A 284 6.17 -3.17 4.28
CA VAL A 284 5.97 -4.52 3.73
C VAL A 284 6.75 -4.66 2.43
N THR A 285 7.53 -5.73 2.32
CA THR A 285 8.33 -6.08 1.13
C THR A 285 8.22 -7.57 0.81
N ALA A 286 8.68 -7.99 -0.36
CA ALA A 286 8.91 -9.41 -0.61
C ALA A 286 10.02 -9.96 0.32
N ASP A 287 10.02 -11.27 0.54
CA ASP A 287 11.10 -11.92 1.29
C ASP A 287 12.45 -11.81 0.58
N GLY A 288 13.51 -11.56 1.35
CA GLY A 288 14.86 -11.36 0.81
C GLY A 288 15.09 -10.01 0.13
N ALA A 289 14.07 -9.15 0.05
CA ALA A 289 14.15 -7.87 -0.65
C ALA A 289 15.14 -6.87 -0.01
N ILE A 290 15.48 -7.03 1.28
CA ILE A 290 16.55 -6.30 1.97
C ILE A 290 17.92 -6.51 1.29
N GLY A 291 18.12 -7.63 0.59
CA GLY A 291 19.35 -7.90 -0.17
C GLY A 291 19.54 -6.99 -1.39
N VAL A 292 18.47 -6.34 -1.86
CA VAL A 292 18.53 -5.37 -2.97
C VAL A 292 18.99 -4.02 -2.41
N PRO A 293 20.18 -3.51 -2.77
CA PRO A 293 20.77 -2.33 -2.12
C PRO A 293 19.88 -1.09 -2.17
N ALA A 294 19.27 -0.81 -3.33
CA ALA A 294 18.35 0.31 -3.54
C ALA A 294 17.14 0.28 -2.58
N LEU A 295 16.57 -0.91 -2.36
CA LEU A 295 15.49 -1.09 -1.41
C LEU A 295 15.99 -1.03 0.03
N GLY A 296 17.17 -1.60 0.32
CA GLY A 296 17.81 -1.51 1.63
C GLY A 296 18.11 -0.07 2.07
N GLU A 297 18.56 0.79 1.15
CA GLU A 297 18.73 2.24 1.40
C GLU A 297 17.39 2.94 1.58
N THR A 298 16.37 2.56 0.82
CA THR A 298 15.00 3.10 0.96
C THR A 298 14.40 2.75 2.33
N LEU A 299 14.55 1.51 2.78
CA LEU A 299 14.09 1.06 4.10
C LEU A 299 14.82 1.77 5.24
N ARG A 300 16.15 1.95 5.12
CA ARG A 300 16.94 2.72 6.11
C ARG A 300 16.51 4.18 6.18
N ALA A 301 16.25 4.81 5.03
CA ALA A 301 15.72 6.16 4.94
C ALA A 301 14.34 6.29 5.57
N LEU A 302 13.48 5.30 5.33
CA LEU A 302 12.13 5.28 5.88
C LEU A 302 12.16 5.14 7.40
N ALA A 303 12.98 4.23 7.94
CA ALA A 303 13.13 4.03 9.37
C ALA A 303 13.64 5.27 10.12
N SER A 304 14.54 6.05 9.52
CA SER A 304 15.02 7.29 10.16
C SER A 304 13.93 8.37 10.23
N LEU A 305 13.08 8.46 9.22
CA LEU A 305 11.99 9.45 9.17
C LEU A 305 10.87 9.16 10.17
N THR A 306 10.57 7.89 10.44
CA THR A 306 9.50 7.49 11.35
C THR A 306 9.92 7.46 12.82
N VAL A 307 11.22 7.33 13.10
CA VAL A 307 11.78 7.45 14.46
C VAL A 307 11.87 8.92 14.91
N SER A 308 12.14 9.85 13.99
CA SER A 308 12.26 11.28 14.29
C SER A 308 10.92 12.04 14.37
N ALA A 309 9.79 11.38 14.11
CA ALA A 309 8.44 11.95 14.24
C ALA A 309 7.83 11.74 15.64
N ARG A 310 8.65 11.38 16.64
CA ARG A 310 8.29 11.20 18.04
C ARG A 310 8.77 12.37 18.89
#